data_AF-A0A3M9ZZA8-F1
#
_entry.id   AF-A0A3M9ZZA8-F1
#
_cell.length_a   1.000
_cell.length_b   1.000
_cell.length_c   1.000
_cell.angle_alpha   90.00
_cell.angle_beta   90.00
_cell.angle_gamma   90.00
#
_symmetry.space_group_name_H-M   'P 1'
#
loop_
_entity.id
_entity.type
_entity.pdbx_description
1 polymer ?
#
loop_
_entity_poly.entity_id
_entity_poly.type
_entity_poly.pdbx_seq_one_letter_code
_entity_poly.pdbx_strand_id
1 'polypeptide(L)'
;MRTAAILVLASLIALVPLADAAGPGEPDPDTEYNLIGAGATFPFPLIDLWRVEYNNIYENVHLNYQSIGSGGGIKQHIEGTVNFAASDKPMSAAELGLAPGTLHIPESIGGVVLVYNVPEIPQKGLQLTPDAISDMYLGKITRWNDPAIASENPGLDLPDAEIVTAHRSDGSGTTFIFTDYLSVVSPEWESQIGAGKSVPWPSGLAAAGNEGVAGIIKSTEYSIGYVELAYAFQTGMSYAFVQNAAKSAFIEPSLESISAASSGISADLPDAKDSWTGVSLVNAPGSDSYPIASFTYLLLYDDLEPVTDNIQQARAVIHLIHWMITDGQQFAPGLLYVPLSESITEIGTAGLKQVTYGGQQIWGWDPADVDDADKDDKKADGGGCLIATATYGTELAPQVQMLREIRDDRLLHTESGRSFMAGFNEAYYAFSPHIADLERKSPIFREAVKTVITPMLLTLPVMSHADSESEVLAYGVGVIALNLGMYVAAPAVLVYGLAKRRQ
;
A
#
# COMPACT_ATOMS: atom_id res chain seq x y z
N MET A 1 36.13 -73.64 -20.92
CA MET A 1 37.35 -73.19 -20.21
C MET A 1 37.68 -71.77 -20.67
N ARG A 2 37.95 -70.89 -19.69
CA ARG A 2 38.55 -69.56 -19.79
C ARG A 2 37.65 -68.38 -20.19
N THR A 3 36.99 -67.90 -19.15
CA THR A 3 36.63 -66.52 -18.78
C THR A 3 37.58 -65.44 -19.33
N ALA A 4 36.99 -64.39 -19.90
CA ALA A 4 37.61 -63.08 -20.09
C ALA A 4 36.97 -62.09 -19.10
N ALA A 5 37.80 -61.36 -18.37
CA ALA A 5 37.41 -60.28 -17.47
C ALA A 5 37.41 -58.96 -18.24
N ILE A 6 36.31 -58.21 -18.18
CA ILE A 6 36.25 -56.79 -18.53
C ILE A 6 35.70 -56.07 -17.32
N LEU A 7 36.52 -55.18 -16.74
CA LEU A 7 36.14 -54.23 -15.71
C LEU A 7 35.08 -53.28 -16.27
N VAL A 8 33.95 -53.16 -15.57
CA VAL A 8 33.02 -52.03 -15.72
C VAL A 8 33.19 -51.14 -14.51
N LEU A 9 33.75 -49.96 -14.74
CA LEU A 9 33.82 -48.86 -13.79
C LEU A 9 32.43 -48.24 -13.71
N ALA A 10 31.69 -48.51 -12.63
CA ALA A 10 30.41 -47.85 -12.37
C ALA A 10 30.70 -46.50 -11.70
N SER A 11 30.65 -45.42 -12.49
CA SER A 11 30.61 -44.05 -12.00
C SER A 11 29.29 -43.85 -11.26
N LEU A 12 29.32 -43.75 -9.93
CA LEU A 12 28.21 -43.22 -9.16
C LEU A 12 28.09 -41.73 -9.50
N ILE A 13 27.19 -41.38 -10.41
CA ILE A 13 26.69 -40.00 -10.49
C ILE A 13 25.70 -39.88 -9.33
N ALA A 14 26.13 -39.23 -8.25
CA ALA A 14 25.20 -38.76 -7.23
C ALA A 14 24.25 -37.77 -7.93
N LEU A 15 22.99 -38.19 -8.13
CA LEU A 15 21.92 -37.28 -8.48
C LEU A 15 21.71 -36.38 -7.27
N VAL A 16 22.31 -35.20 -7.29
CA VAL A 16 21.90 -34.10 -6.40
C VAL A 16 20.48 -33.74 -6.84
N PRO A 17 19.46 -33.77 -5.96
CA PRO A 17 18.15 -33.26 -6.33
C PRO A 17 18.33 -31.77 -6.66
N LEU A 18 17.84 -31.34 -7.83
CA LEU A 18 17.69 -29.91 -8.11
C LEU A 18 16.77 -29.33 -7.04
N ALA A 19 17.32 -28.56 -6.11
CA ALA A 19 16.57 -27.80 -5.11
C ALA A 19 16.01 -26.48 -5.69
N ASP A 20 15.42 -26.53 -6.89
CA ASP A 20 15.10 -25.30 -7.64
C ASP A 20 13.69 -25.33 -8.26
N ALA A 21 12.68 -25.68 -7.42
CA ALA A 21 11.26 -25.69 -7.83
C ALA A 21 10.25 -25.39 -6.70
N ALA A 22 10.68 -25.00 -5.49
CA ALA A 22 9.75 -24.65 -4.42
C ALA A 22 9.45 -23.13 -4.44
N GLY A 23 8.17 -22.77 -4.41
CA GLY A 23 7.70 -21.40 -4.18
C GLY A 23 8.06 -20.89 -2.77
N PRO A 24 7.62 -19.70 -2.37
CA PRO A 24 7.77 -19.26 -0.98
C PRO A 24 6.97 -20.20 -0.07
N GLY A 25 7.47 -20.45 1.14
CA GLY A 25 6.75 -21.24 2.15
C GLY A 25 5.42 -20.58 2.50
N GLU A 26 4.39 -21.41 2.71
CA GLU A 26 3.07 -20.94 3.14
C GLU A 26 3.14 -20.30 4.54
N PRO A 27 2.28 -19.31 4.85
CA PRO A 27 2.19 -18.74 6.20
C PRO A 27 1.81 -19.81 7.24
N ASP A 28 2.41 -19.76 8.43
CA ASP A 28 2.08 -20.68 9.52
C ASP A 28 0.61 -20.46 9.97
N PRO A 29 -0.28 -21.46 9.84
CA PRO A 29 -1.70 -21.31 10.17
C PRO A 29 -1.97 -21.02 11.65
N ASP A 30 -1.00 -21.29 12.55
CA ASP A 30 -1.14 -21.04 13.99
C ASP A 30 -0.70 -19.62 14.39
N THR A 31 -0.19 -18.82 13.44
CA THR A 31 0.28 -17.44 13.64
C THR A 31 -0.62 -16.44 12.91
N GLU A 32 -1.06 -15.39 13.61
CA GLU A 32 -1.83 -14.28 13.01
C GLU A 32 -0.90 -13.24 12.38
N TYR A 33 -1.13 -12.92 11.11
CA TYR A 33 -0.35 -11.97 10.34
C TYR A 33 -1.19 -10.75 9.95
N ASN A 34 -0.79 -9.57 10.41
CA ASN A 34 -1.37 -8.30 9.96
C ASN A 34 -0.40 -7.65 8.98
N LEU A 35 -0.79 -7.57 7.72
CA LEU A 35 0.01 -6.99 6.65
C LEU A 35 -0.55 -5.62 6.28
N ILE A 36 0.31 -4.64 6.05
CA ILE A 36 -0.05 -3.25 5.77
C ILE A 36 0.51 -2.90 4.40
N GLY A 37 -0.37 -2.51 3.49
CA GLY A 37 -0.03 -1.94 2.19
C GLY A 37 -0.69 -0.59 1.98
N ALA A 38 -0.10 0.26 1.15
CA ALA A 38 -0.73 1.54 0.80
C ALA A 38 -0.30 2.06 -0.58
N GLY A 39 -1.16 2.83 -1.23
CA GLY A 39 -0.77 3.60 -2.40
C GLY A 39 -1.84 3.70 -3.46
N ALA A 40 -1.47 3.31 -4.67
CA ALA A 40 -2.25 3.49 -5.88
C ALA A 40 -3.72 3.08 -5.73
N THR A 41 -4.61 3.99 -6.14
CA THR A 41 -6.05 3.70 -6.23
C THR A 41 -6.40 3.06 -7.57
N PHE A 42 -5.50 3.02 -8.54
CA PHE A 42 -5.76 2.39 -9.83
C PHE A 42 -5.95 0.87 -9.73
N PRO A 43 -5.10 0.09 -9.01
CA PRO A 43 -5.29 -1.36 -8.83
C PRO A 43 -6.18 -1.71 -7.63
N PHE A 44 -6.69 -0.73 -6.87
CA PHE A 44 -7.37 -0.99 -5.60
C PHE A 44 -8.53 -2.00 -5.70
N PRO A 45 -9.43 -1.96 -6.71
CA PRO A 45 -10.47 -2.98 -6.87
C PRO A 45 -9.91 -4.41 -6.94
N LEU A 46 -8.78 -4.60 -7.60
CA LEU A 46 -8.12 -5.90 -7.73
C LEU A 46 -7.41 -6.31 -6.44
N ILE A 47 -6.68 -5.39 -5.80
CA ILE A 47 -6.02 -5.64 -4.50
C ILE A 47 -7.06 -5.96 -3.41
N ASP A 48 -8.21 -5.28 -3.40
CA ASP A 48 -9.28 -5.55 -2.43
C ASP A 48 -9.92 -6.91 -2.65
N LEU A 49 -10.10 -7.33 -3.91
CA LEU A 49 -10.55 -8.69 -4.23
C LEU A 49 -9.50 -9.73 -3.81
N TRP A 50 -8.22 -9.51 -4.10
CA TRP A 50 -7.12 -10.36 -3.65
C TRP A 50 -7.05 -10.47 -2.14
N ARG A 51 -7.25 -9.38 -1.40
CA ARG A 51 -7.33 -9.38 0.07
C ARG A 51 -8.39 -10.37 0.57
N VAL A 52 -9.56 -10.39 -0.05
CA VAL A 52 -10.66 -11.30 0.31
C VAL A 52 -10.33 -12.74 -0.07
N GLU A 53 -9.93 -12.98 -1.32
CA GLU A 53 -9.70 -14.33 -1.83
C GLU A 53 -8.48 -15.01 -1.19
N TYR A 54 -7.42 -14.25 -0.92
CA TYR A 54 -6.26 -14.77 -0.19
C TYR A 54 -6.62 -15.11 1.26
N ASN A 55 -7.41 -14.26 1.94
CA ASN A 55 -7.85 -14.54 3.31
C ASN A 55 -8.79 -15.75 3.39
N ASN A 56 -9.57 -16.05 2.34
CA ASN A 56 -10.36 -17.28 2.29
C ASN A 56 -9.49 -18.57 2.25
N ILE A 57 -8.24 -18.46 1.79
CA ILE A 57 -7.28 -19.57 1.74
C ILE A 57 -6.45 -19.60 3.03
N TYR A 58 -6.00 -18.42 3.49
CA TYR A 58 -5.18 -18.22 4.67
C TYR A 58 -5.91 -17.30 5.65
N GLU A 59 -6.82 -17.88 6.45
CA GLU A 59 -7.72 -17.13 7.36
C GLU A 59 -6.96 -16.26 8.37
N ASN A 60 -5.74 -16.68 8.72
CA ASN A 60 -4.81 -16.04 9.65
C ASN A 60 -3.98 -14.90 9.03
N VAL A 61 -4.16 -14.58 7.75
CA VAL A 61 -3.47 -13.46 7.10
C VAL A 61 -4.47 -12.36 6.74
N HIS A 62 -4.25 -11.19 7.34
CA HIS A 62 -5.08 -10.00 7.15
C HIS A 62 -4.28 -8.90 6.46
N LEU A 63 -4.56 -8.67 5.18
CA LEU A 63 -4.05 -7.50 4.47
C LEU A 63 -4.95 -6.28 4.74
N ASN A 64 -4.35 -5.21 5.24
CA ASN A 64 -4.93 -3.88 5.31
C ASN A 64 -4.30 -2.99 4.23
N TYR A 65 -5.01 -2.79 3.12
CA TYR A 65 -4.55 -1.92 2.04
C TYR A 65 -5.21 -0.54 2.09
N GLN A 66 -4.40 0.53 2.08
CA GLN A 66 -4.87 1.91 2.11
C GLN A 66 -4.81 2.55 0.70
N SER A 67 -5.98 2.77 0.09
CA SER A 67 -6.12 3.44 -1.21
C SER A 67 -5.94 4.97 -1.06
N ILE A 68 -4.70 5.45 -1.17
CA ILE A 68 -4.30 6.84 -0.87
C ILE A 68 -3.59 7.56 -2.03
N GLY A 69 -3.54 6.93 -3.19
CA GLY A 69 -2.81 7.41 -4.35
C GLY A 69 -1.33 7.02 -4.33
N SER A 70 -0.76 6.87 -5.52
CA SER A 70 0.61 6.41 -5.77
C SER A 70 1.67 7.33 -5.16
N GLY A 71 1.36 8.64 -5.04
CA GLY A 71 2.19 9.60 -4.31
C GLY A 71 2.24 9.33 -2.81
N GLY A 72 1.10 8.98 -2.20
CA GLY A 72 1.02 8.57 -0.80
C GLY A 72 1.74 7.25 -0.54
N GLY A 73 1.55 6.26 -1.42
CA GLY A 73 2.24 4.97 -1.36
C GLY A 73 3.76 5.10 -1.42
N ILE A 74 4.29 5.80 -2.43
CA ILE A 74 5.73 6.06 -2.54
C ILE A 74 6.28 6.77 -1.30
N LYS A 75 5.54 7.74 -0.75
CA LYS A 75 5.94 8.43 0.47
C LYS A 75 6.03 7.47 1.65
N GLN A 76 4.99 6.67 1.89
CA GLN A 76 4.97 5.69 2.99
C GLN A 76 6.03 4.60 2.83
N HIS A 77 6.35 4.23 1.59
CA HIS A 77 7.45 3.33 1.25
C HIS A 77 8.80 3.93 1.65
N ILE A 78 9.07 5.18 1.26
CA ILE A 78 10.30 5.88 1.66
C ILE A 78 10.40 6.02 3.19
N GLU A 79 9.27 6.23 3.86
CA GLU A 79 9.22 6.39 5.33
C GLU A 79 9.25 5.07 6.12
N GLY A 80 9.17 3.90 5.46
CA GLY A 80 9.21 2.60 6.14
C GLY A 80 7.96 2.28 6.98
N THR A 81 6.80 2.83 6.61
CA THR A 81 5.57 2.77 7.43
C THR A 81 4.58 1.67 7.02
N VAL A 82 4.89 0.96 5.93
CA VAL A 82 4.09 -0.12 5.35
C VAL A 82 4.99 -1.28 4.96
N ASN A 83 4.46 -2.51 4.89
CA ASN A 83 5.26 -3.65 4.45
C ASN A 83 5.58 -3.58 2.95
N PHE A 84 4.65 -3.03 2.16
CA PHE A 84 4.82 -2.74 0.74
C PHE A 84 3.94 -1.56 0.33
N ALA A 85 4.28 -0.89 -0.77
CA ALA A 85 3.42 0.13 -1.36
C ALA A 85 2.95 -0.27 -2.76
N ALA A 86 2.00 0.47 -3.34
CA ALA A 86 1.68 0.33 -4.76
C ALA A 86 1.75 1.68 -5.49
N SER A 87 2.17 1.66 -6.74
CA SER A 87 2.28 2.85 -7.58
C SER A 87 2.13 2.52 -9.07
N ASP A 88 1.29 3.29 -9.77
CA ASP A 88 1.14 3.20 -11.24
C ASP A 88 2.24 3.93 -12.00
N LYS A 89 3.04 4.72 -11.26
CA LYS A 89 4.23 5.39 -11.77
C LYS A 89 5.45 4.71 -11.15
N PRO A 90 6.43 4.23 -11.94
CA PRO A 90 7.73 3.83 -11.40
C PRO A 90 8.34 4.94 -10.54
N MET A 91 9.01 4.58 -9.45
CA MET A 91 9.71 5.57 -8.64
C MET A 91 10.77 6.27 -9.49
N SER A 92 10.82 7.59 -9.41
CA SER A 92 11.87 8.37 -10.05
C SER A 92 13.24 8.07 -9.43
N ALA A 93 14.32 8.40 -10.15
CA ALA A 93 15.67 8.25 -9.62
C ALA A 93 15.90 8.99 -8.29
N ALA A 94 15.24 10.15 -8.10
CA ALA A 94 15.31 10.88 -6.84
C ALA A 94 14.60 10.15 -5.69
N GLU A 95 13.43 9.56 -5.95
CA GLU A 95 12.69 8.75 -4.97
C GLU A 95 13.44 7.45 -4.64
N LEU A 96 14.02 6.78 -5.64
CA LEU A 96 14.88 5.61 -5.44
C LEU A 96 16.14 5.94 -4.63
N GLY A 97 16.68 7.16 -4.77
CA GLY A 97 17.78 7.64 -3.94
C GLY A 97 17.40 7.81 -2.46
N LEU A 98 16.11 7.96 -2.14
CA LEU A 98 15.60 8.05 -0.77
C LEU A 98 15.21 6.69 -0.19
N ALA A 99 14.88 5.72 -1.04
CA ALA A 99 14.60 4.32 -0.67
C ALA A 99 15.44 3.36 -1.53
N PRO A 100 16.76 3.29 -1.30
CA PRO A 100 17.62 2.35 -2.01
C PRO A 100 17.17 0.91 -1.72
N GLY A 101 17.36 0.01 -2.68
CA GLY A 101 16.93 -1.39 -2.53
C GLY A 101 15.46 -1.63 -2.83
N THR A 102 14.72 -0.62 -3.32
CA THR A 102 13.33 -0.82 -3.73
C THR A 102 13.24 -1.66 -4.99
N LEU A 103 12.43 -2.72 -4.94
CA LEU A 103 12.01 -3.54 -6.05
C LEU A 103 10.67 -3.01 -6.60
N HIS A 104 10.55 -2.93 -7.93
CA HIS A 104 9.31 -2.75 -8.67
C HIS A 104 8.81 -4.10 -9.14
N ILE A 105 7.71 -4.57 -8.56
CA ILE A 105 7.06 -5.83 -8.94
C ILE A 105 5.80 -5.47 -9.72
N PRO A 106 5.75 -5.66 -11.06
CA PRO A 106 4.51 -5.47 -11.81
C PRO A 106 3.42 -6.38 -11.25
N GLU A 107 2.23 -5.84 -10.98
CA GLU A 107 1.10 -6.63 -10.44
C GLU A 107 -0.03 -6.82 -11.46
N SER A 108 -0.21 -5.86 -12.37
CA SER A 108 -1.20 -5.96 -13.44
C SER A 108 -1.01 -4.86 -14.50
N ILE A 109 -1.81 -4.91 -15.57
CA ILE A 109 -1.92 -3.84 -16.57
C ILE A 109 -3.38 -3.38 -16.61
N GLY A 110 -3.61 -2.08 -16.63
CA GLY A 110 -4.96 -1.51 -16.76
C GLY A 110 -5.02 -0.34 -17.75
N GLY A 111 -6.22 0.21 -17.92
CA GLY A 111 -6.48 1.33 -18.81
C GLY A 111 -7.10 2.52 -18.08
N VAL A 112 -6.57 3.71 -18.32
CA VAL A 112 -7.20 4.96 -17.91
C VAL A 112 -8.22 5.37 -18.96
N VAL A 113 -9.47 5.56 -18.54
CA VAL A 113 -10.60 5.84 -19.43
C VAL A 113 -11.19 7.21 -19.15
N LEU A 114 -11.62 7.88 -20.21
CA LEU A 114 -12.36 9.14 -20.11
C LEU A 114 -13.84 8.83 -19.89
N VAL A 115 -14.27 8.91 -18.64
CA VAL A 115 -15.68 8.78 -18.27
C VAL A 115 -16.38 10.13 -18.39
N TYR A 116 -17.64 10.11 -18.80
CA TYR A 116 -18.43 11.33 -18.94
C TYR A 116 -19.86 11.13 -18.45
N ASN A 117 -20.49 12.25 -18.11
CA ASN A 117 -21.89 12.32 -17.75
C ASN A 117 -22.57 13.35 -18.65
N VAL A 118 -23.09 12.91 -19.79
CA VAL A 118 -23.83 13.76 -20.74
C VAL A 118 -25.21 13.13 -20.89
N PRO A 119 -26.29 13.71 -20.33
CA PRO A 119 -27.62 13.10 -20.32
C PRO A 119 -28.15 12.67 -21.70
N GLU A 120 -27.81 13.44 -22.73
CA GLU A 120 -28.17 13.20 -24.13
C GLU A 120 -27.39 12.01 -24.75
N ILE A 121 -26.25 11.65 -24.16
CA ILE A 121 -25.39 10.54 -24.60
C ILE A 121 -25.22 9.56 -23.42
N PRO A 122 -26.30 8.85 -23.02
CA PRO A 122 -26.26 7.97 -21.85
C PRO A 122 -25.52 6.65 -22.10
N GLN A 123 -25.06 6.40 -23.33
CA GLN A 123 -24.30 5.20 -23.71
C GLN A 123 -22.81 5.53 -23.75
N LYS A 124 -21.95 4.53 -23.60
CA LYS A 124 -20.52 4.62 -23.94
C LYS A 124 -20.30 4.81 -25.45
N GLY A 125 -19.08 5.18 -25.83
CA GLY A 125 -18.64 5.20 -27.23
C GLY A 125 -18.57 6.58 -27.89
N LEU A 126 -18.61 7.66 -27.11
CA LEU A 126 -18.20 8.99 -27.61
C LEU A 126 -16.78 8.90 -28.19
N GLN A 127 -16.56 9.35 -29.42
CA GLN A 127 -15.27 9.30 -30.07
C GLN A 127 -14.48 10.58 -29.76
N LEU A 128 -13.30 10.43 -29.14
CA LEU A 128 -12.44 11.56 -28.77
C LEU A 128 -11.04 11.43 -29.38
N THR A 129 -10.60 12.50 -30.04
CA THR A 129 -9.24 12.63 -30.58
C THR A 129 -8.28 13.13 -29.50
N PRO A 130 -6.96 12.93 -29.66
CA PRO A 130 -5.99 13.43 -28.68
C PRO A 130 -6.03 14.96 -28.56
N ASP A 131 -6.27 15.65 -29.67
CA ASP A 131 -6.41 17.10 -29.72
C ASP A 131 -7.65 17.56 -28.95
N ALA A 132 -8.81 16.91 -29.15
CA ALA A 132 -10.03 17.24 -28.44
C ALA A 132 -9.88 17.04 -26.91
N ILE A 133 -9.28 15.92 -26.50
CA ILE A 133 -9.02 15.64 -25.08
C ILE A 133 -8.09 16.71 -24.49
N SER A 134 -6.96 16.98 -25.15
CA SER A 134 -5.99 17.98 -24.67
C SER A 134 -6.61 19.37 -24.56
N ASP A 135 -7.38 19.78 -25.57
CA ASP A 135 -8.01 21.10 -25.62
C ASP A 135 -9.16 21.26 -24.62
N MET A 136 -9.86 20.19 -24.24
CA MET A 136 -10.81 20.21 -23.12
C MET A 136 -10.09 20.52 -21.80
N TYR A 137 -8.98 19.84 -21.50
CA TYR A 137 -8.24 20.04 -20.25
C TYR A 137 -7.39 21.32 -20.23
N LEU A 138 -7.04 21.87 -21.41
CA LEU A 138 -6.48 23.23 -21.55
C LEU A 138 -7.55 24.32 -21.46
N GLY A 139 -8.84 23.98 -21.49
CA GLY A 139 -9.95 24.93 -21.47
C GLY A 139 -10.19 25.67 -22.80
N LYS A 140 -9.66 25.15 -23.91
CA LYS A 140 -9.87 25.67 -25.27
C LYS A 140 -11.18 25.16 -25.86
N ILE A 141 -11.51 23.90 -25.63
CA ILE A 141 -12.82 23.32 -25.91
C ILE A 141 -13.64 23.37 -24.63
N THR A 142 -14.68 24.21 -24.62
CA THR A 142 -15.47 24.49 -23.41
C THR A 142 -16.90 23.98 -23.49
N ARG A 143 -17.33 23.44 -24.64
CA ARG A 143 -18.70 23.00 -24.88
C ARG A 143 -18.74 21.65 -25.60
N TRP A 144 -19.75 20.84 -25.28
CA TRP A 144 -19.89 19.47 -25.84
C TRP A 144 -20.19 19.44 -27.34
N ASN A 145 -20.85 20.46 -27.87
CA ASN A 145 -21.14 20.61 -29.30
C ASN A 145 -19.99 21.24 -30.11
N ASP A 146 -18.79 21.37 -29.54
CA ASP A 146 -17.64 21.94 -30.24
C ASP A 146 -17.36 21.18 -31.55
N PRO A 147 -17.06 21.88 -32.67
CA PRO A 147 -16.80 21.24 -33.96
C PRO A 147 -15.75 20.12 -33.92
N ALA A 148 -14.74 20.21 -33.05
CA ALA A 148 -13.69 19.18 -32.92
C ALA A 148 -14.20 17.88 -32.27
N ILE A 149 -15.31 17.93 -31.52
CA ILE A 149 -16.00 16.75 -30.98
C ILE A 149 -17.07 16.30 -31.99
N ALA A 150 -17.84 17.24 -32.53
CA ALA A 150 -18.96 16.96 -33.41
C ALA A 150 -18.55 16.30 -34.73
N SER A 151 -17.38 16.63 -35.29
CA SER A 151 -16.89 16.04 -36.55
C SER A 151 -16.70 14.52 -36.45
N GLU A 152 -16.30 14.03 -35.29
CA GLU A 152 -16.06 12.61 -35.03
C GLU A 152 -17.33 11.86 -34.59
N ASN A 153 -18.41 12.60 -34.30
CA ASN A 153 -19.64 12.05 -33.73
C ASN A 153 -20.90 12.49 -34.52
N PRO A 154 -20.97 12.34 -35.85
CA PRO A 154 -22.04 12.91 -36.69
C PRO A 154 -23.46 12.34 -36.45
N GLY A 155 -23.61 11.35 -35.57
CA GLY A 155 -24.88 10.73 -35.20
C GLY A 155 -25.30 10.95 -33.74
N LEU A 156 -24.50 11.67 -32.94
CA LEU A 156 -24.82 11.97 -31.55
C LEU A 156 -25.45 13.37 -31.42
N ASP A 157 -26.42 13.49 -30.53
CA ASP A 157 -27.04 14.77 -30.18
C ASP A 157 -26.17 15.46 -29.12
N LEU A 158 -25.13 16.16 -29.57
CA LEU A 158 -24.20 16.86 -28.69
C LEU A 158 -24.83 18.15 -28.17
N PRO A 159 -25.00 18.32 -26.84
CA PRO A 159 -25.66 19.49 -26.28
C PRO A 159 -24.79 20.74 -26.34
N ASP A 160 -25.43 21.91 -26.43
CA ASP A 160 -24.78 23.21 -26.20
C ASP A 160 -24.59 23.49 -24.69
N ALA A 161 -23.90 22.56 -24.01
CA ALA A 161 -23.64 22.59 -22.58
C ALA A 161 -22.14 22.76 -22.32
N GLU A 162 -21.81 23.50 -21.25
CA GLU A 162 -20.42 23.69 -20.83
C GLU A 162 -19.82 22.38 -20.31
N ILE A 163 -18.57 22.12 -20.69
CA ILE A 163 -17.80 20.96 -20.22
C ILE A 163 -17.27 21.25 -18.83
N VAL A 164 -17.56 20.36 -17.89
CA VAL A 164 -16.99 20.38 -16.54
C VAL A 164 -15.92 19.31 -16.45
N THR A 165 -14.65 19.69 -16.52
CA THR A 165 -13.56 18.73 -16.34
C THR A 165 -13.42 18.31 -14.87
N ALA A 166 -12.97 17.08 -14.65
CA ALA A 166 -12.71 16.51 -13.35
C ALA A 166 -11.31 15.88 -13.32
N HIS A 167 -10.59 16.07 -12.21
CA HIS A 167 -9.24 15.56 -12.03
C HIS A 167 -8.98 15.14 -10.58
N ARG A 168 -7.85 14.47 -10.36
CA ARG A 168 -7.42 14.06 -9.02
C ARG A 168 -6.91 15.25 -8.20
N SER A 169 -7.21 15.25 -6.90
CA SER A 169 -6.66 16.23 -5.94
C SER A 169 -5.40 15.72 -5.22
N ASP A 170 -5.21 14.41 -5.16
CA ASP A 170 -4.10 13.73 -4.48
C ASP A 170 -2.96 13.36 -5.46
N GLY A 171 -1.79 13.02 -4.91
CA GLY A 171 -0.66 12.55 -5.70
C GLY A 171 -0.97 11.19 -6.35
N SER A 172 -1.24 11.18 -7.65
CA SER A 172 -1.91 10.08 -8.33
C SER A 172 -1.09 9.51 -9.50
N GLY A 173 -0.95 8.18 -9.55
CA GLY A 173 -0.36 7.50 -10.70
C GLY A 173 -1.28 7.53 -11.92
N THR A 174 -2.61 7.44 -11.73
CA THR A 174 -3.59 7.66 -12.81
C THR A 174 -3.44 9.05 -13.45
N THR A 175 -3.17 10.08 -12.64
CA THR A 175 -2.88 11.43 -13.14
C THR A 175 -1.57 11.47 -13.89
N PHE A 176 -0.52 10.78 -13.39
CA PHE A 176 0.71 10.65 -14.13
C PHE A 176 0.48 10.02 -15.51
N ILE A 177 -0.21 8.87 -15.59
CA ILE A 177 -0.48 8.18 -16.86
C ILE A 177 -1.29 9.08 -17.81
N PHE A 178 -2.35 9.72 -17.32
CA PHE A 178 -3.17 10.59 -18.15
C PHE A 178 -2.40 11.82 -18.65
N THR A 179 -1.62 12.46 -17.78
CA THR A 179 -0.82 13.64 -18.17
C THR A 179 0.38 13.27 -19.04
N ASP A 180 0.96 12.08 -18.87
CA ASP A 180 1.98 11.52 -19.77
C ASP A 180 1.39 11.31 -21.18
N TYR A 181 0.18 10.77 -21.27
CA TYR A 181 -0.55 10.70 -22.55
C TYR A 181 -0.73 12.08 -23.19
N LEU A 182 -1.23 13.06 -22.44
CA LEU A 182 -1.41 14.42 -22.95
C LEU A 182 -0.09 15.06 -23.39
N SER A 183 0.99 14.84 -22.64
CA SER A 183 2.34 15.29 -22.99
C SER A 183 2.86 14.67 -24.28
N VAL A 184 2.60 13.37 -24.50
CA VAL A 184 3.02 12.67 -25.73
C VAL A 184 2.25 13.16 -26.96
N VAL A 185 0.95 13.42 -26.82
CA VAL A 185 0.08 13.73 -27.98
C VAL A 185 -0.11 15.22 -28.24
N SER A 186 0.15 16.09 -27.27
CA SER A 186 0.00 17.54 -27.38
C SER A 186 1.29 18.28 -26.97
N PRO A 187 2.04 18.82 -27.95
CA PRO A 187 3.20 19.66 -27.66
C PRO A 187 2.86 20.92 -26.83
N GLU A 188 1.63 21.44 -26.98
CA GLU A 188 1.15 22.57 -26.18
C GLU A 188 1.00 22.17 -24.71
N TRP A 189 0.37 21.03 -24.43
CA TRP A 189 0.26 20.47 -23.08
C TRP A 189 1.63 20.26 -22.44
N GLU A 190 2.54 19.59 -23.15
CA GLU A 190 3.89 19.30 -22.65
C GLU A 190 4.64 20.59 -22.28
N SER A 191 4.54 21.62 -23.12
CA SER A 191 5.24 22.89 -22.88
C SER A 191 4.68 23.70 -21.69
N GLN A 192 3.39 23.57 -21.39
CA GLN A 192 2.72 24.39 -20.38
C GLN A 192 2.54 23.68 -19.03
N ILE A 193 2.25 22.38 -19.05
CA ILE A 193 1.82 21.61 -17.88
C ILE A 193 2.74 20.40 -17.66
N GLY A 194 3.03 19.64 -18.71
CA GLY A 194 3.83 18.41 -18.64
C GLY A 194 3.13 17.25 -17.93
N ALA A 195 3.92 16.25 -17.53
CA ALA A 195 3.46 15.03 -16.89
C ALA A 195 3.90 14.92 -15.42
N GLY A 196 3.01 14.47 -14.54
CA GLY A 196 3.31 14.34 -13.11
C GLY A 196 2.22 13.66 -12.30
N LYS A 197 2.56 13.25 -11.07
CA LYS A 197 1.56 12.74 -10.10
C LYS A 197 0.62 13.84 -9.61
N SER A 198 1.03 15.09 -9.79
CA SER A 198 0.26 16.32 -9.55
C SER A 198 0.78 17.38 -10.51
N VAL A 199 -0.12 18.14 -11.12
CA VAL A 199 0.18 19.17 -12.11
C VAL A 199 -0.72 20.40 -11.86
N PRO A 200 -0.32 21.61 -12.31
CA PRO A 200 -1.14 22.81 -12.16
C PRO A 200 -2.30 22.82 -13.16
N TRP A 201 -3.38 22.07 -12.87
CA TRP A 201 -4.56 22.01 -13.73
C TRP A 201 -5.13 23.41 -14.01
N PRO A 202 -5.43 23.77 -15.28
CA PRO A 202 -6.00 25.08 -15.62
C PRO A 202 -7.37 25.32 -14.98
N SER A 203 -8.18 24.26 -14.90
CA SER A 203 -9.51 24.26 -14.27
C SER A 203 -9.98 22.82 -14.04
N GLY A 204 -11.11 22.69 -13.33
CA GLY A 204 -11.80 21.42 -13.12
C GLY A 204 -12.17 21.18 -11.67
N LEU A 205 -13.05 20.21 -11.46
CA LEU A 205 -13.40 19.72 -10.13
C LEU A 205 -12.35 18.71 -9.67
N ALA A 206 -11.86 18.87 -8.44
CA ALA A 206 -10.83 18.01 -7.87
C ALA A 206 -11.43 17.07 -6.82
N ALA A 207 -11.10 15.78 -6.88
CA ALA A 207 -11.45 14.80 -5.86
C ALA A 207 -10.31 13.80 -5.63
N ALA A 208 -10.26 13.23 -4.43
CA ALA A 208 -9.24 12.25 -4.07
C ALA A 208 -9.63 10.85 -4.57
N GLY A 209 -8.64 10.09 -5.06
CA GLY A 209 -8.85 8.72 -5.52
C GLY A 209 -9.62 8.59 -6.84
N ASN A 210 -9.62 7.38 -7.41
CA ASN A 210 -10.48 7.07 -8.56
C ASN A 210 -11.96 7.11 -8.15
N GLU A 211 -12.26 6.68 -6.92
CA GLU A 211 -13.57 6.69 -6.28
C GLU A 211 -14.16 8.09 -6.25
N GLY A 212 -13.37 9.08 -5.81
CA GLY A 212 -13.81 10.46 -5.70
C GLY A 212 -14.09 11.08 -7.07
N VAL A 213 -13.18 10.86 -8.03
CA VAL A 213 -13.34 11.36 -9.41
C VAL A 213 -14.57 10.73 -10.09
N ALA A 214 -14.74 9.40 -9.97
CA ALA A 214 -15.94 8.71 -10.44
C ALA A 214 -17.21 9.28 -9.79
N GLY A 215 -17.19 9.50 -8.48
CA GLY A 215 -18.30 10.06 -7.72
C GLY A 215 -18.74 11.44 -8.22
N ILE A 216 -17.79 12.36 -8.39
CA ILE A 216 -18.11 13.72 -8.86
C ILE A 216 -18.65 13.74 -10.28
N ILE A 217 -18.12 12.89 -11.18
CA ILE A 217 -18.58 12.82 -12.57
C ILE A 217 -20.01 12.28 -12.61
N LYS A 218 -20.26 11.20 -11.88
CA LYS A 218 -21.60 10.59 -11.80
C LYS A 218 -22.67 11.55 -11.25
N SER A 219 -22.30 12.47 -10.36
CA SER A 219 -23.25 13.44 -9.79
C SER A 219 -23.33 14.77 -10.54
N THR A 220 -22.44 15.03 -11.50
CA THR A 220 -22.33 16.34 -12.18
C THR A 220 -22.64 16.16 -13.67
N GLU A 221 -23.77 16.68 -14.12
CA GLU A 221 -24.09 16.69 -15.55
C GLU A 221 -23.05 17.49 -16.35
N TYR A 222 -22.87 17.09 -17.60
CA TYR A 222 -21.93 17.66 -18.57
C TYR A 222 -20.46 17.57 -18.15
N SER A 223 -20.13 16.65 -17.23
CA SER A 223 -18.77 16.46 -16.76
C SER A 223 -18.01 15.38 -17.52
N ILE A 224 -16.69 15.51 -17.54
CA ILE A 224 -15.74 14.53 -18.07
C ILE A 224 -14.52 14.42 -17.15
N GLY A 225 -14.02 13.22 -16.94
CA GLY A 225 -12.81 12.99 -16.14
C GLY A 225 -12.15 11.67 -16.52
N TYR A 226 -11.01 11.39 -15.89
CA TYR A 226 -10.24 10.17 -16.12
C TYR A 226 -10.25 9.29 -14.87
N VAL A 227 -10.52 7.99 -15.07
CA VAL A 227 -10.48 6.97 -14.02
C VAL A 227 -9.89 5.68 -14.58
N GLU A 228 -9.47 4.76 -13.72
CA GLU A 228 -9.17 3.40 -14.16
C GLU A 228 -10.48 2.68 -14.61
N LEU A 229 -10.42 1.83 -15.64
CA LEU A 229 -11.55 1.18 -16.30
C LEU A 229 -12.47 0.39 -15.34
N ALA A 230 -11.93 -0.32 -14.35
CA ALA A 230 -12.73 -1.07 -13.38
C ALA A 230 -13.72 -0.17 -12.64
N TYR A 231 -13.34 1.09 -12.34
CA TYR A 231 -14.24 2.05 -11.71
C TYR A 231 -15.41 2.44 -12.61
N ALA A 232 -15.15 2.63 -13.91
CA ALA A 232 -16.21 2.90 -14.88
C ALA A 232 -17.17 1.70 -15.01
N PHE A 233 -16.61 0.50 -15.07
CA PHE A 233 -17.36 -0.75 -15.17
C PHE A 233 -18.24 -1.00 -13.93
N GLN A 234 -17.67 -0.94 -12.72
CA GLN A 234 -18.38 -1.22 -11.47
C GLN A 234 -19.51 -0.23 -11.18
N THR A 235 -19.36 1.02 -11.65
CA THR A 235 -20.33 2.08 -11.37
C THR A 235 -21.32 2.33 -12.51
N GLY A 236 -21.15 1.64 -13.65
CA GLY A 236 -21.99 1.77 -14.84
C GLY A 236 -21.88 3.12 -15.53
N MET A 237 -20.70 3.76 -15.47
CA MET A 237 -20.47 5.07 -16.11
C MET A 237 -20.25 4.92 -17.61
N SER A 238 -20.72 5.91 -18.38
CA SER A 238 -20.38 6.04 -19.79
C SER A 238 -18.95 6.51 -19.95
N TYR A 239 -18.26 5.98 -20.96
CA TYR A 239 -16.87 6.31 -21.27
C TYR A 239 -16.64 6.42 -22.77
N ALA A 240 -15.60 7.19 -23.13
CA ALA A 240 -15.24 7.48 -24.51
C ALA A 240 -14.36 6.39 -25.13
N PHE A 241 -14.38 6.32 -26.45
CA PHE A 241 -13.39 5.59 -27.26
C PHE A 241 -12.33 6.58 -27.73
N VAL A 242 -11.06 6.22 -27.56
CA VAL A 242 -9.93 7.13 -27.78
C VAL A 242 -9.21 6.76 -29.06
N GLN A 243 -8.91 7.75 -29.89
CA GLN A 243 -8.20 7.53 -31.14
C GLN A 243 -6.79 6.97 -30.90
N ASN A 244 -6.42 5.90 -31.61
CA ASN A 244 -5.10 5.27 -31.48
C ASN A 244 -3.93 6.13 -32.00
N ALA A 245 -2.71 5.74 -31.64
CA ALA A 245 -1.48 6.41 -32.06
C ALA A 245 -1.36 6.56 -33.58
N ALA A 246 -1.84 5.56 -34.34
CA ALA A 246 -1.84 5.56 -35.80
C ALA A 246 -2.92 6.47 -36.42
N LYS A 247 -3.79 7.08 -35.62
CA LYS A 247 -4.94 7.88 -36.04
C LYS A 247 -5.86 7.16 -37.03
N SER A 248 -5.98 5.84 -36.86
CA SER A 248 -6.68 4.96 -37.80
C SER A 248 -8.02 4.45 -37.27
N ALA A 249 -8.21 4.42 -35.96
CA ALA A 249 -9.43 3.94 -35.32
C ALA A 249 -9.60 4.58 -33.93
N PHE A 250 -10.86 4.62 -33.46
CA PHE A 250 -11.21 4.91 -32.08
C PHE A 250 -11.37 3.61 -31.32
N ILE A 251 -10.59 3.45 -30.25
CA ILE A 251 -10.44 2.19 -29.54
C ILE A 251 -11.28 2.20 -28.28
N GLU A 252 -12.15 1.20 -28.17
CA GLU A 252 -12.84 0.90 -26.92
C GLU A 252 -11.84 0.37 -25.90
N PRO A 253 -11.82 0.89 -24.66
CA PRO A 253 -11.04 0.27 -23.59
C PRO A 253 -11.63 -1.09 -23.21
N SER A 254 -10.85 -2.15 -23.41
CA SER A 254 -11.19 -3.53 -23.07
C SER A 254 -9.93 -4.31 -22.71
N LEU A 255 -10.08 -5.54 -22.20
CA LEU A 255 -8.94 -6.43 -21.94
C LEU A 255 -8.09 -6.62 -23.20
N GLU A 256 -8.73 -6.83 -24.34
CA GLU A 256 -8.06 -7.06 -25.62
C GLU A 256 -7.27 -5.83 -26.07
N SER A 257 -7.87 -4.64 -26.02
CA SER A 257 -7.22 -3.42 -26.49
C SER A 257 -6.13 -2.90 -25.55
N ILE A 258 -6.31 -3.08 -24.23
CA ILE A 258 -5.28 -2.79 -23.22
C ILE A 258 -4.13 -3.80 -23.35
N SER A 259 -4.42 -5.09 -23.57
CA SER A 259 -3.39 -6.11 -23.79
C SER A 259 -2.59 -5.84 -25.06
N ALA A 260 -3.25 -5.39 -26.14
CA ALA A 260 -2.60 -5.01 -27.39
C ALA A 260 -1.54 -3.92 -27.18
N ALA A 261 -1.79 -2.94 -26.30
CA ALA A 261 -0.83 -1.88 -25.95
C ALA A 261 0.47 -2.41 -25.31
N SER A 262 0.42 -3.59 -24.66
CA SER A 262 1.58 -4.22 -24.00
C SER A 262 2.37 -5.19 -24.88
N SER A 263 1.79 -5.65 -26.00
CA SER A 263 2.31 -6.74 -26.83
C SER A 263 3.71 -6.50 -27.42
N GLY A 264 4.09 -5.23 -27.59
CA GLY A 264 5.38 -4.81 -28.16
C GLY A 264 6.52 -4.62 -27.16
N ILE A 265 6.26 -4.77 -25.86
CA ILE A 265 7.19 -4.36 -24.79
C ILE A 265 7.94 -5.51 -24.12
N SER A 266 7.53 -6.75 -24.36
CA SER A 266 8.02 -7.93 -23.63
C SER A 266 9.50 -8.28 -23.79
N ALA A 267 10.22 -7.73 -24.77
CA ALA A 267 11.62 -8.11 -25.04
C ALA A 267 12.67 -7.37 -24.18
N ASP A 268 12.33 -6.21 -23.59
CA ASP A 268 13.31 -5.29 -22.99
C ASP A 268 12.87 -4.76 -21.60
N LEU A 269 12.03 -5.51 -20.87
CA LEU A 269 11.64 -5.12 -19.51
C LEU A 269 12.82 -5.28 -18.52
N PRO A 270 13.02 -4.32 -17.60
CA PRO A 270 14.08 -4.40 -16.60
C PRO A 270 13.78 -5.45 -15.53
N ASP A 271 14.83 -5.93 -14.86
CA ASP A 271 14.66 -6.74 -13.65
C ASP A 271 13.91 -5.94 -12.56
N ALA A 272 13.28 -6.63 -11.60
CA ALA A 272 12.53 -5.98 -10.53
C ALA A 272 13.33 -4.94 -9.72
N LYS A 273 14.65 -5.15 -9.56
CA LYS A 273 15.54 -4.24 -8.82
C LYS A 273 16.06 -3.05 -9.64
N ASP A 274 15.92 -3.13 -10.96
CA ASP A 274 16.42 -2.12 -11.88
C ASP A 274 15.36 -1.04 -12.11
N SER A 275 15.76 0.07 -12.72
CA SER A 275 14.85 1.21 -12.89
C SER A 275 13.78 0.94 -13.95
N TRP A 276 12.51 0.97 -13.54
CA TRP A 276 11.35 0.91 -14.44
C TRP A 276 10.96 2.26 -15.05
N THR A 277 11.65 3.35 -14.75
CA THR A 277 11.30 4.71 -15.22
C THR A 277 11.25 4.89 -16.73
N GLY A 278 11.87 3.99 -17.50
CA GLY A 278 11.86 4.01 -18.97
C GLY A 278 10.71 3.21 -19.60
N VAL A 279 9.92 2.49 -18.80
CA VAL A 279 8.82 1.65 -19.29
C VAL A 279 7.53 2.48 -19.36
N SER A 280 6.95 2.57 -20.56
CA SER A 280 5.65 3.21 -20.78
C SER A 280 4.84 2.44 -21.82
N LEU A 281 3.55 2.22 -21.52
CA LEU A 281 2.56 1.69 -22.46
C LEU A 281 1.73 2.81 -23.12
N VAL A 282 1.99 4.07 -22.74
CA VAL A 282 1.21 5.21 -23.20
C VAL A 282 1.42 5.42 -24.70
N ASN A 283 0.29 5.60 -25.40
CA ASN A 283 0.21 5.80 -26.84
C ASN A 283 0.96 4.73 -27.64
N ALA A 284 0.94 3.48 -27.15
CA ALA A 284 1.60 2.35 -27.79
C ALA A 284 1.14 2.19 -29.26
N PRO A 285 2.04 1.81 -30.17
CA PRO A 285 1.70 1.59 -31.57
C PRO A 285 0.78 0.36 -31.72
N GLY A 286 0.02 0.32 -32.81
CA GLY A 286 -0.88 -0.80 -33.14
C GLY A 286 -2.28 -0.31 -33.52
N SER A 287 -2.97 -1.07 -34.38
CA SER A 287 -4.33 -0.75 -34.80
C SER A 287 -5.34 -0.88 -33.67
N ASP A 288 -5.11 -1.82 -32.77
CA ASP A 288 -6.06 -2.18 -31.70
C ASP A 288 -5.57 -1.74 -30.31
N SER A 289 -4.42 -1.07 -30.23
CA SER A 289 -3.79 -0.63 -28.99
C SER A 289 -4.57 0.52 -28.36
N TYR A 290 -5.08 0.31 -27.14
CA TYR A 290 -5.71 1.38 -26.38
C TYR A 290 -4.65 2.41 -25.93
N PRO A 291 -4.87 3.73 -26.10
CA PRO A 291 -3.77 4.71 -26.01
C PRO A 291 -3.33 5.07 -24.60
N ILE A 292 -4.15 4.77 -23.59
CA ILE A 292 -3.89 5.22 -22.21
C ILE A 292 -3.84 4.00 -21.29
N ALA A 293 -2.90 3.11 -21.56
CA ALA A 293 -2.62 1.91 -20.77
C ALA A 293 -1.38 2.10 -19.88
N SER A 294 -1.29 1.33 -18.80
CA SER A 294 -0.08 1.30 -17.97
C SER A 294 0.01 0.01 -17.17
N PHE A 295 1.26 -0.39 -16.87
CA PHE A 295 1.53 -1.25 -15.72
C PHE A 295 1.20 -0.51 -14.42
N THR A 296 0.94 -1.30 -13.38
CA THR A 296 1.01 -0.84 -12.00
C THR A 296 1.89 -1.80 -11.20
N TYR A 297 2.54 -1.26 -10.16
CA TYR A 297 3.66 -1.90 -9.49
C TYR A 297 3.44 -1.94 -7.98
N LEU A 298 3.75 -3.08 -7.38
CA LEU A 298 4.05 -3.18 -5.96
C LEU A 298 5.50 -2.75 -5.74
N LEU A 299 5.72 -1.93 -4.73
CA LEU A 299 7.02 -1.44 -4.28
C LEU A 299 7.40 -2.23 -3.03
N LEU A 300 8.50 -2.98 -3.11
CA LEU A 300 8.94 -3.86 -2.04
C LEU A 300 10.38 -3.55 -1.65
N TYR A 301 10.71 -3.67 -0.37
CA TYR A 301 12.08 -3.53 0.11
C TYR A 301 12.88 -4.79 -0.24
N ASP A 302 14.17 -4.63 -0.55
CA ASP A 302 15.09 -5.76 -0.70
C ASP A 302 15.38 -6.44 0.63
N ASP A 303 15.28 -5.72 1.76
CA ASP A 303 15.26 -6.28 3.11
C ASP A 303 14.01 -5.85 3.89
N LEU A 304 13.28 -6.84 4.41
CA LEU A 304 12.00 -6.63 5.11
C LEU A 304 12.12 -6.45 6.62
N GLU A 305 13.30 -6.64 7.23
CA GLU A 305 13.49 -6.47 8.69
C GLU A 305 13.03 -5.09 9.20
N PRO A 306 13.31 -3.96 8.52
CA PRO A 306 12.94 -2.65 9.03
C PRO A 306 11.43 -2.37 9.07
N VAL A 307 10.66 -3.15 8.31
CA VAL A 307 9.22 -2.90 8.09
C VAL A 307 8.36 -4.09 8.49
N THR A 308 8.91 -5.09 9.16
CA THR A 308 8.18 -6.24 9.68
C THR A 308 8.58 -6.56 11.12
N ASP A 309 7.65 -7.10 11.89
CA ASP A 309 7.84 -7.42 13.31
C ASP A 309 8.79 -8.61 13.52
N ASN A 310 8.81 -9.54 12.55
CA ASN A 310 9.63 -10.75 12.58
C ASN A 310 9.73 -11.38 11.18
N ILE A 311 10.63 -12.37 11.06
CA ILE A 311 10.88 -13.10 9.81
C ILE A 311 9.63 -13.82 9.27
N GLN A 312 8.70 -14.24 10.14
CA GLN A 312 7.49 -14.93 9.71
C GLN A 312 6.51 -13.96 9.04
N GLN A 313 6.37 -12.74 9.54
CA GLN A 313 5.59 -11.70 8.86
C GLN A 313 6.24 -11.33 7.51
N ALA A 314 7.56 -11.22 7.44
CA ALA A 314 8.27 -10.99 6.17
C ALA A 314 8.00 -12.09 5.14
N ARG A 315 8.02 -13.36 5.56
CA ARG A 315 7.65 -14.49 4.69
C ARG A 315 6.20 -14.43 4.24
N ALA A 316 5.27 -14.06 5.13
CA ALA A 316 3.86 -13.88 4.77
C ALA A 316 3.67 -12.76 3.73
N VAL A 317 4.44 -11.67 3.81
CA VAL A 317 4.44 -10.60 2.78
C VAL A 317 4.89 -11.16 1.42
N ILE A 318 6.01 -11.89 1.38
CA ILE A 318 6.53 -12.49 0.14
C ILE A 318 5.54 -13.49 -0.46
N HIS A 319 4.96 -14.35 0.39
CA HIS A 319 3.98 -15.33 -0.06
C HIS A 319 2.72 -14.66 -0.64
N LEU A 320 2.20 -13.62 0.03
CA LEU A 320 1.07 -12.84 -0.48
C LEU A 320 1.37 -12.21 -1.84
N ILE A 321 2.51 -11.51 -1.98
CA ILE A 321 2.86 -10.85 -3.26
C ILE A 321 3.08 -11.88 -4.36
N HIS A 322 3.74 -13.00 -4.05
CA HIS A 322 3.89 -14.11 -4.99
C HIS A 322 2.53 -14.65 -5.45
N TRP A 323 1.60 -14.88 -4.51
CA TRP A 323 0.24 -15.31 -4.84
C TRP A 323 -0.47 -14.28 -5.71
N MET A 324 -0.39 -12.98 -5.40
CA MET A 324 -1.01 -11.90 -6.21
C MET A 324 -0.54 -11.94 -7.67
N ILE A 325 0.76 -12.08 -7.91
CA ILE A 325 1.32 -12.10 -9.27
C ILE A 325 1.22 -13.47 -9.97
N THR A 326 0.78 -14.52 -9.27
CA THR A 326 0.57 -15.87 -9.83
C THR A 326 -0.90 -16.26 -9.77
N ASP A 327 -1.34 -17.01 -8.75
CA ASP A 327 -2.70 -17.54 -8.61
C ASP A 327 -3.77 -16.44 -8.57
N GLY A 328 -3.45 -15.29 -7.96
CA GLY A 328 -4.31 -14.12 -7.89
C GLY A 328 -4.65 -13.54 -9.27
N GLN A 329 -3.80 -13.73 -10.29
CA GLN A 329 -4.03 -13.20 -11.63
C GLN A 329 -5.31 -13.74 -12.28
N GLN A 330 -5.85 -14.88 -11.82
CA GLN A 330 -7.12 -15.41 -12.31
C GLN A 330 -8.31 -14.46 -12.08
N PHE A 331 -8.21 -13.57 -11.09
CA PHE A 331 -9.27 -12.61 -10.74
C PHE A 331 -9.21 -11.31 -11.56
N ALA A 332 -8.07 -11.01 -12.19
CA ALA A 332 -7.86 -9.76 -12.93
C ALA A 332 -8.87 -9.54 -14.08
N PRO A 333 -9.17 -10.53 -14.95
CA PRO A 333 -10.09 -10.32 -16.08
C PRO A 333 -11.52 -9.95 -15.66
N GLY A 334 -11.98 -10.46 -14.51
CA GLY A 334 -13.32 -10.16 -13.98
C GLY A 334 -13.51 -8.69 -13.58
N LEU A 335 -12.41 -7.98 -13.38
CA LEU A 335 -12.36 -6.55 -13.09
C LEU A 335 -11.78 -5.73 -14.25
N LEU A 336 -11.59 -6.34 -15.43
CA LEU A 336 -11.05 -5.71 -16.64
C LEU A 336 -9.57 -5.28 -16.55
N TYR A 337 -8.81 -5.89 -15.65
CA TYR A 337 -7.34 -5.80 -15.67
C TYR A 337 -6.75 -6.92 -16.50
N VAL A 338 -5.70 -6.61 -17.26
CA VAL A 338 -4.99 -7.57 -18.09
C VAL A 338 -4.02 -8.36 -17.21
N PRO A 339 -4.14 -9.70 -17.14
CA PRO A 339 -3.21 -10.54 -16.41
C PRO A 339 -1.78 -10.40 -16.92
N LEU A 340 -0.82 -10.58 -16.02
CA LEU A 340 0.59 -10.64 -16.38
C LEU A 340 0.87 -11.84 -17.30
N SER A 341 1.79 -11.67 -18.26
CA SER A 341 2.35 -12.80 -18.99
C SER A 341 3.28 -13.61 -18.08
N GLU A 342 3.58 -14.85 -18.48
CA GLU A 342 4.55 -15.70 -17.79
C GLU A 342 5.91 -14.99 -17.62
N SER A 343 6.42 -14.37 -18.69
CA SER A 343 7.68 -13.62 -18.65
C SER A 343 7.70 -12.46 -17.65
N ILE A 344 6.57 -11.76 -17.45
CA ILE A 344 6.50 -10.65 -16.50
C ILE A 344 6.35 -11.18 -15.07
N THR A 345 5.60 -12.28 -14.91
CA THR A 345 5.49 -13.02 -13.65
C THR A 345 6.86 -13.54 -13.19
N GLU A 346 7.69 -14.00 -14.12
CA GLU A 346 9.07 -14.43 -13.86
C GLU A 346 9.94 -13.28 -13.34
N ILE A 347 9.81 -12.06 -13.87
CA ILE A 347 10.54 -10.88 -13.37
C ILE A 347 10.17 -10.60 -11.91
N GLY A 348 8.87 -10.58 -11.60
CA GLY A 348 8.39 -10.39 -10.24
C GLY A 348 8.89 -11.48 -9.30
N THR A 349 8.77 -12.74 -9.71
CA THR A 349 9.23 -13.91 -8.95
C THR A 349 10.74 -13.88 -8.70
N ALA A 350 11.54 -13.50 -9.70
CA ALA A 350 12.99 -13.34 -9.56
C ALA A 350 13.36 -12.19 -8.62
N GLY A 351 12.56 -11.13 -8.56
CA GLY A 351 12.67 -10.07 -7.55
C GLY A 351 12.41 -10.60 -6.14
N LEU A 352 11.30 -11.29 -5.94
CA LEU A 352 10.93 -11.87 -4.63
C LEU A 352 11.98 -12.86 -4.11
N LYS A 353 12.61 -13.65 -4.99
CA LYS A 353 13.71 -14.55 -4.64
C LYS A 353 14.94 -13.85 -4.04
N GLN A 354 15.13 -12.56 -4.34
CA GLN A 354 16.26 -11.77 -3.85
C GLN A 354 15.97 -11.09 -2.49
N VAL A 355 14.72 -11.10 -2.01
CA VAL A 355 14.36 -10.41 -0.77
C VAL A 355 14.94 -11.13 0.45
N THR A 356 15.40 -10.34 1.42
CA THR A 356 16.00 -10.79 2.66
C THR A 356 15.24 -10.29 3.90
N TYR A 357 15.60 -10.85 5.05
CA TYR A 357 15.27 -10.34 6.38
C TYR A 357 16.55 -10.33 7.21
N GLY A 358 17.05 -9.16 7.60
CA GLY A 358 18.33 -9.03 8.29
C GLY A 358 19.50 -9.59 7.46
N GLY A 359 19.40 -9.52 6.13
CA GLY A 359 20.37 -10.09 5.18
C GLY A 359 20.25 -11.61 4.95
N GLN A 360 19.35 -12.31 5.64
CA GLN A 360 19.04 -13.71 5.36
C GLN A 360 18.02 -13.82 4.22
N GLN A 361 18.29 -14.62 3.19
CA GLN A 361 17.33 -14.90 2.13
C GLN A 361 16.13 -15.67 2.68
N ILE A 362 14.91 -15.20 2.39
CA ILE A 362 13.67 -15.75 2.96
C ILE A 362 12.80 -16.54 1.96
N TRP A 363 13.24 -16.65 0.70
CA TRP A 363 12.59 -17.49 -0.32
C TRP A 363 12.86 -18.98 -0.11
N GLY A 364 11.87 -19.83 -0.41
CA GLY A 364 12.03 -21.29 -0.45
C GLY A 364 12.21 -21.94 0.93
N TRP A 365 11.74 -21.28 1.99
CA TRP A 365 11.73 -21.82 3.35
C TRP A 365 10.58 -22.81 3.57
N ASP A 366 10.84 -23.90 4.29
CA ASP A 366 9.81 -24.85 4.76
C ASP A 366 9.26 -24.40 6.12
N PRO A 367 7.92 -24.31 6.30
CA PRO A 367 7.30 -24.12 7.62
C PRO A 367 7.78 -25.08 8.72
N ALA A 368 8.30 -26.25 8.36
CA ALA A 368 8.90 -27.22 9.28
C ALA A 368 10.38 -26.93 9.60
N ASP A 369 11.08 -26.14 8.78
CA ASP A 369 12.45 -25.65 9.01
C ASP A 369 12.47 -24.44 9.97
N VAL A 370 11.51 -24.38 10.91
CA VAL A 370 11.69 -23.60 12.14
C VAL A 370 12.79 -24.31 12.92
N ASP A 371 14.05 -24.00 12.59
CA ASP A 371 15.15 -24.23 13.51
C ASP A 371 14.75 -23.56 14.83
N ASP A 372 14.80 -24.33 15.91
CA ASP A 372 14.69 -23.95 17.31
C ASP A 372 15.67 -22.81 17.73
N ALA A 373 16.35 -22.20 16.76
CA ALA A 373 17.30 -21.09 16.87
C ALA A 373 16.65 -19.73 17.14
N ASP A 374 15.32 -19.59 17.01
CA ASP A 374 14.59 -18.37 17.44
C ASP A 374 13.98 -18.50 18.85
N LYS A 375 14.54 -19.41 19.66
CA LYS A 375 14.51 -19.31 21.14
C LYS A 375 15.68 -18.47 21.68
N ASP A 376 16.35 -17.70 20.84
CA ASP A 376 17.21 -16.62 21.31
C ASP A 376 16.35 -15.39 21.61
N ASP A 377 15.94 -15.38 22.88
CA ASP A 377 15.61 -14.25 23.74
C ASP A 377 16.42 -12.98 23.38
N LYS A 378 16.05 -12.28 22.30
CA LYS A 378 16.52 -10.94 21.98
C LYS A 378 15.37 -9.97 22.19
N LYS A 379 15.32 -9.50 23.43
CA LYS A 379 14.75 -8.22 23.88
C LYS A 379 13.97 -7.50 22.80
N ALA A 380 12.64 -7.58 22.90
CA ALA A 380 11.75 -6.55 22.39
C ALA A 380 12.37 -5.19 22.73
N ASP A 381 12.75 -4.42 21.70
CA ASP A 381 13.35 -3.11 21.91
C ASP A 381 12.24 -2.14 22.33
N GLY A 382 11.89 -2.22 23.61
CA GLY A 382 11.79 -1.09 24.53
C GLY A 382 10.87 0.10 24.19
N GLY A 383 9.94 0.03 23.24
CA GLY A 383 9.19 1.21 22.78
C GLY A 383 7.65 1.18 22.87
N GLY A 384 7.01 0.08 23.26
CA GLY A 384 5.55 -0.05 23.24
C GLY A 384 4.87 0.19 24.60
N CYS A 385 3.80 1.00 24.66
CA CYS A 385 2.89 1.06 25.81
C CYS A 385 1.91 -0.14 25.81
N LEU A 386 2.44 -1.37 25.83
CA LEU A 386 1.72 -2.64 25.58
C LEU A 386 0.41 -2.80 26.36
N ILE A 387 0.43 -2.52 27.66
CA ILE A 387 -0.77 -2.58 28.52
C ILE A 387 -1.78 -1.54 28.07
N ALA A 388 -1.39 -0.27 27.91
CA ALA A 388 -2.30 0.79 27.49
C ALA A 388 -2.87 0.54 26.08
N THR A 389 -2.06 0.05 25.14
CA THR A 389 -2.51 -0.36 23.80
C THR A 389 -3.55 -1.47 23.89
N ALA A 390 -3.33 -2.49 24.73
CA ALA A 390 -4.30 -3.56 24.93
C ALA A 390 -5.59 -3.06 25.63
N THR A 391 -5.46 -2.12 26.56
CA THR A 391 -6.58 -1.52 27.29
C THR A 391 -7.47 -0.65 26.39
N TYR A 392 -6.87 0.22 25.56
CA TYR A 392 -7.59 1.20 24.73
C TYR A 392 -7.80 0.75 23.28
N GLY A 393 -7.28 -0.42 22.91
CA GLY A 393 -7.60 -1.15 21.69
C GLY A 393 -6.77 -0.78 20.46
N THR A 394 -5.98 0.29 20.50
CA THR A 394 -5.11 0.70 19.40
C THR A 394 -3.97 1.57 19.90
N GLU A 395 -2.84 1.55 19.20
CA GLU A 395 -1.73 2.47 19.44
C GLU A 395 -2.10 3.93 19.16
N LEU A 396 -3.09 4.17 18.29
CA LEU A 396 -3.58 5.49 17.94
C LEU A 396 -4.57 6.07 18.96
N ALA A 397 -4.85 5.35 20.05
CA ALA A 397 -5.76 5.83 21.07
C ALA A 397 -5.17 7.10 21.72
N PRO A 398 -5.96 8.16 21.99
CA PRO A 398 -5.45 9.41 22.54
C PRO A 398 -4.65 9.23 23.83
N GLN A 399 -5.05 8.28 24.67
CA GLN A 399 -4.36 7.94 25.92
C GLN A 399 -2.98 7.30 25.68
N VAL A 400 -2.84 6.51 24.61
CA VAL A 400 -1.59 5.83 24.26
C VAL A 400 -0.64 6.81 23.56
N GLN A 401 -1.16 7.67 22.70
CA GLN A 401 -0.38 8.75 22.07
C GLN A 401 0.16 9.73 23.10
N MET A 402 -0.66 10.14 24.08
CA MET A 402 -0.21 11.00 25.18
C MET A 402 0.95 10.40 25.99
N LEU A 403 0.94 9.08 26.23
CA LEU A 403 2.05 8.40 26.91
C LEU A 403 3.34 8.44 26.08
N ARG A 404 3.22 8.27 24.75
CA ARG A 404 4.34 8.34 23.81
C ARG A 404 4.92 9.76 23.76
N GLU A 405 4.09 10.77 23.59
CA GLU A 405 4.51 12.18 23.60
C GLU A 405 5.26 12.56 24.89
N ILE A 406 4.75 12.16 26.06
CA ILE A 406 5.45 12.44 27.33
C ILE A 406 6.79 11.69 27.41
N ARG A 407 6.85 10.45 26.95
CA ARG A 407 8.10 9.67 26.95
C ARG A 407 9.11 10.28 25.98
N ASP A 408 8.72 10.44 24.73
CA ASP A 408 9.59 10.77 23.60
C ASP A 408 10.01 12.23 23.66
N ASP A 409 9.07 13.15 23.88
CA ASP A 409 9.33 14.59 23.80
C ASP A 409 9.76 15.22 25.14
N ARG A 410 9.50 14.56 26.27
CA ARG A 410 9.86 15.10 27.61
C ARG A 410 10.91 14.27 28.33
N LEU A 411 10.64 12.98 28.56
CA LEU A 411 11.51 12.15 29.40
C LEU A 411 12.84 11.81 28.70
N LEU A 412 12.82 11.35 27.44
CA LEU A 412 14.02 10.90 26.73
C LEU A 412 14.99 12.05 26.39
N HIS A 413 14.53 13.30 26.43
CA HIS A 413 15.40 14.47 26.23
C HIS A 413 16.26 14.83 27.47
N THR A 414 15.95 14.31 28.66
CA THR A 414 16.69 14.60 29.90
C THR A 414 17.49 13.40 30.39
N GLU A 415 18.60 13.63 31.10
CA GLU A 415 19.43 12.54 31.65
C GLU A 415 18.67 11.76 32.75
N SER A 416 18.01 12.49 33.64
CA SER A 416 17.15 11.93 34.68
C SER A 416 15.98 11.11 34.10
N GLY A 417 15.33 11.60 33.05
CA GLY A 417 14.25 10.89 32.36
C GLY A 417 14.73 9.63 31.62
N ARG A 418 15.88 9.67 30.93
CA ARG A 418 16.48 8.46 30.32
C ARG A 418 16.85 7.40 31.36
N SER A 419 17.44 7.81 32.49
CA SER A 419 17.79 6.90 33.59
C SER A 419 16.55 6.27 34.22
N PHE A 420 15.50 7.06 34.47
CA PHE A 420 14.21 6.56 34.92
C PHE A 420 13.59 5.57 33.91
N MET A 421 13.56 5.93 32.63
CA MET A 421 12.97 5.08 31.58
C MET A 421 13.74 3.77 31.40
N ALA A 422 15.06 3.76 31.59
CA ALA A 422 15.83 2.53 31.56
C ALA A 422 15.41 1.54 32.67
N GLY A 423 15.31 2.02 33.92
CA GLY A 423 14.85 1.19 35.05
C GLY A 423 13.36 0.84 34.97
N PHE A 424 12.53 1.78 34.49
CA PHE A 424 11.10 1.53 34.26
C PHE A 424 10.90 0.48 33.18
N ASN A 425 11.58 0.57 32.04
CA ASN A 425 11.45 -0.38 30.93
C ASN A 425 11.85 -1.80 31.37
N GLU A 426 12.96 -1.94 32.10
CA GLU A 426 13.39 -3.24 32.63
C GLU A 426 12.31 -3.88 33.49
N ALA A 427 11.71 -3.13 34.42
CA ALA A 427 10.64 -3.63 35.26
C ALA A 427 9.33 -3.85 34.49
N TYR A 428 8.96 -2.92 33.60
CA TYR A 428 7.70 -2.91 32.87
C TYR A 428 7.62 -4.07 31.88
N TYR A 429 8.63 -4.26 31.03
CA TYR A 429 8.61 -5.31 30.02
C TYR A 429 8.81 -6.72 30.60
N ALA A 430 9.28 -6.84 31.85
CA ALA A 430 9.31 -8.12 32.54
C ALA A 430 7.90 -8.72 32.80
N PHE A 431 6.83 -7.91 32.78
CA PHE A 431 5.46 -8.40 33.01
C PHE A 431 4.41 -7.87 32.01
N SER A 432 4.67 -6.76 31.32
CA SER A 432 3.68 -6.09 30.47
C SER A 432 3.17 -6.91 29.28
N PRO A 433 3.98 -7.76 28.60
CA PRO A 433 3.46 -8.61 27.53
C PRO A 433 2.41 -9.61 28.04
N HIS A 434 2.65 -10.19 29.23
CA HIS A 434 1.73 -11.14 29.85
C HIS A 434 0.40 -10.48 30.22
N ILE A 435 0.43 -9.28 30.81
CA ILE A 435 -0.78 -8.53 31.14
C ILE A 435 -1.54 -8.12 29.88
N ALA A 436 -0.85 -7.63 28.84
CA ALA A 436 -1.47 -7.25 27.57
C ALA A 436 -2.15 -8.45 26.88
N ASP A 437 -1.54 -9.64 26.93
CA ASP A 437 -2.16 -10.87 26.42
C ASP A 437 -3.42 -11.27 27.20
N LEU A 438 -3.40 -11.15 28.54
CA LEU A 438 -4.58 -11.39 29.37
C LEU A 438 -5.73 -10.40 29.06
N GLU A 439 -5.43 -9.14 28.76
CA GLU A 439 -6.42 -8.13 28.37
C GLU A 439 -7.05 -8.40 27.00
N ARG A 440 -6.28 -8.95 26.05
CA ARG A 440 -6.79 -9.37 24.74
C ARG A 440 -7.76 -10.54 24.89
N LYS A 441 -7.42 -11.51 25.75
CA LYS A 441 -8.21 -12.74 25.99
C LYS A 441 -9.44 -12.52 26.87
N SER A 442 -9.49 -11.48 27.70
CA SER A 442 -10.59 -11.25 28.64
C SER A 442 -11.07 -9.79 28.64
N PRO A 443 -12.24 -9.49 28.05
CA PRO A 443 -12.84 -8.15 28.08
C PRO A 443 -13.10 -7.64 29.50
N ILE A 444 -13.45 -8.55 30.43
CA ILE A 444 -13.67 -8.20 31.85
C ILE A 444 -12.35 -7.78 32.51
N PHE A 445 -11.27 -8.50 32.22
CA PHE A 445 -9.94 -8.16 32.73
C PHE A 445 -9.45 -6.82 32.15
N ARG A 446 -9.67 -6.59 30.85
CA ARG A 446 -9.37 -5.31 30.19
C ARG A 446 -10.08 -4.13 30.85
N GLU A 447 -11.37 -4.24 31.14
CA GLU A 447 -12.11 -3.15 31.81
C GLU A 447 -11.67 -2.96 33.28
N ALA A 448 -11.25 -4.03 33.96
CA ALA A 448 -10.63 -3.93 35.28
C ALA A 448 -9.29 -3.18 35.21
N VAL A 449 -8.40 -3.54 34.27
CA VAL A 449 -7.13 -2.85 34.03
C VAL A 449 -7.36 -1.39 33.66
N LYS A 450 -8.30 -1.11 32.75
CA LYS A 450 -8.71 0.26 32.38
C LYS A 450 -9.11 1.10 33.57
N THR A 451 -9.91 0.53 34.47
CA THR A 451 -10.34 1.21 35.71
C THR A 451 -9.14 1.52 36.60
N VAL A 452 -8.17 0.61 36.68
CA VAL A 452 -6.96 0.77 37.49
C VAL A 452 -5.98 1.78 36.88
N ILE A 453 -5.76 1.79 35.56
CA ILE A 453 -4.75 2.67 34.96
C ILE A 453 -5.27 4.08 34.65
N THR A 454 -6.57 4.27 34.43
CA THR A 454 -7.14 5.57 34.02
C THR A 454 -6.81 6.71 35.00
N PRO A 455 -6.96 6.56 36.33
CA PRO A 455 -6.63 7.63 37.27
C PRO A 455 -5.14 7.99 37.27
N MET A 456 -4.25 7.02 37.00
CA MET A 456 -2.82 7.26 36.85
C MET A 456 -2.56 8.11 35.58
N LEU A 457 -3.18 7.77 34.46
CA LEU A 457 -3.00 8.51 33.20
C LEU A 457 -3.45 9.97 33.31
N LEU A 458 -4.48 10.26 34.12
CA LEU A 458 -4.92 11.63 34.38
C LEU A 458 -3.91 12.48 35.16
N THR A 459 -2.92 11.87 35.83
CA THR A 459 -1.86 12.60 36.55
C THR A 459 -0.71 13.00 35.64
N LEU A 460 -0.51 12.31 34.52
CA LEU A 460 0.63 12.47 33.63
C LEU A 460 0.65 13.75 32.78
N PRO A 461 -0.46 14.45 32.46
CA PRO A 461 -0.39 15.68 31.66
C PRO A 461 0.43 16.79 32.33
N VAL A 462 0.63 16.75 33.65
CA VAL A 462 1.52 17.71 34.33
C VAL A 462 2.96 17.64 33.79
N MET A 463 3.39 16.48 33.31
CA MET A 463 4.72 16.27 32.72
C MET A 463 4.89 16.99 31.38
N SER A 464 3.80 17.37 30.69
CA SER A 464 3.89 18.12 29.43
C SER A 464 4.41 19.54 29.62
N HIS A 465 4.51 20.02 30.86
CA HIS A 465 5.04 21.34 31.24
C HIS A 465 6.50 21.30 31.70
N ALA A 466 7.15 20.13 31.58
CA ALA A 466 8.54 19.95 31.99
C ALA A 466 9.48 20.18 30.81
N ASP A 467 10.06 21.39 30.69
CA ASP A 467 10.95 21.76 29.58
C ASP A 467 12.44 21.69 29.95
N SER A 468 12.76 21.47 31.23
CA SER A 468 14.12 21.38 31.76
C SER A 468 14.33 20.16 32.66
N GLU A 469 15.60 19.76 32.85
CA GLU A 469 15.98 18.62 33.69
C GLU A 469 15.48 18.74 35.14
N SER A 470 15.55 19.95 35.72
CA SER A 470 15.04 20.23 37.06
C SER A 470 13.52 20.10 37.16
N GLU A 471 12.80 20.44 36.08
CA GLU A 471 11.34 20.34 36.03
C GLU A 471 10.88 18.90 35.83
N VAL A 472 11.56 18.11 34.98
CA VAL A 472 11.29 16.67 34.83
C VAL A 472 11.46 15.95 36.18
N LEU A 473 12.50 16.31 36.95
CA LEU A 473 12.69 15.79 38.30
C LEU A 473 11.58 16.25 39.27
N ALA A 474 11.25 17.54 39.29
CA ALA A 474 10.25 18.09 40.22
C ALA A 474 8.84 17.53 39.95
N TYR A 475 8.38 17.59 38.69
CA TYR A 475 7.09 17.06 38.29
C TYR A 475 7.05 15.53 38.38
N GLY A 476 8.13 14.84 37.99
CA GLY A 476 8.22 13.38 38.08
C GLY A 476 8.09 12.86 39.51
N VAL A 477 8.79 13.49 40.48
CA VAL A 477 8.64 13.16 41.91
C VAL A 477 7.21 13.44 42.39
N GLY A 478 6.60 14.53 41.94
CA GLY A 478 5.21 14.87 42.26
C GLY A 478 4.21 13.82 41.76
N VAL A 479 4.34 13.38 40.51
CA VAL A 479 3.51 12.34 39.90
C VAL A 479 3.68 11.01 40.63
N ILE A 480 4.91 10.60 40.95
CA ILE A 480 5.17 9.37 41.69
C ILE A 480 4.54 9.43 43.09
N ALA A 481 4.72 10.53 43.82
CA ALA A 481 4.15 10.72 45.15
C ALA A 481 2.61 10.69 45.12
N LEU A 482 2.00 11.31 44.12
CA LEU A 482 0.55 11.31 43.94
C LEU A 482 0.00 9.91 43.66
N ASN A 483 0.65 9.14 42.80
CA ASN A 483 0.26 7.76 42.49
C ASN A 483 0.45 6.83 43.70
N LEU A 484 1.55 6.97 44.46
CA LEU A 484 1.73 6.24 45.73
C LEU A 484 0.64 6.59 46.76
N GLY A 485 0.24 7.86 46.83
CA GLY A 485 -0.88 8.30 47.65
C GLY A 485 -2.19 7.60 47.28
N MET A 486 -2.48 7.51 45.98
CA MET A 486 -3.72 6.97 45.44
C MET A 486 -3.81 5.44 45.56
N TYR A 487 -2.74 4.71 45.19
CA TYR A 487 -2.78 3.25 45.10
C TYR A 487 -2.24 2.53 46.34
N VAL A 488 -1.52 3.21 47.24
CA VAL A 488 -0.95 2.60 48.45
C VAL A 488 -1.54 3.23 49.71
N ALA A 489 -1.39 4.54 49.88
CA ALA A 489 -1.74 5.20 51.14
C ALA A 489 -3.26 5.23 51.40
N ALA A 490 -4.07 5.63 50.42
CA ALA A 490 -5.52 5.72 50.58
C ALA A 490 -6.17 4.34 50.86
N PRO A 491 -5.84 3.25 50.12
CA PRO A 491 -6.30 1.91 50.47
C PRO A 491 -5.84 1.45 51.85
N ALA A 492 -4.58 1.72 52.24
CA ALA A 492 -4.07 1.33 53.56
C ALA A 492 -4.80 2.04 54.71
N VAL A 493 -5.11 3.34 54.57
CA VAL A 493 -5.89 4.09 55.57
C VAL A 493 -7.33 3.57 55.64
N LEU A 494 -7.95 3.24 54.51
CA LEU A 494 -9.28 2.62 54.46
C LEU A 494 -9.30 1.27 55.17
N VAL A 495 -8.35 0.38 54.89
CA VAL A 495 -8.23 -0.94 55.52
C VAL A 495 -7.98 -0.79 57.02
N TYR A 496 -7.07 0.10 57.43
CA TYR A 496 -6.80 0.38 58.84
C TYR A 496 -8.03 0.97 59.55
N GLY A 497 -8.76 1.89 58.92
CA GLY A 497 -10.00 2.46 59.45
C GLY A 497 -11.13 1.44 59.59
N LEU A 498 -11.27 0.52 58.63
CA LEU A 498 -12.23 -0.59 58.70
C LEU A 498 -11.85 -1.63 59.76
N ALA A 499 -10.56 -1.93 59.93
CA ALA A 499 -10.06 -2.82 60.97
C ALA A 499 -10.28 -2.22 62.37
N LYS A 500 -10.07 -0.90 62.53
CA LYS A 500 -10.28 -0.19 63.80
C LYS A 500 -11.75 -0.01 64.18
N ARG A 501 -12.68 0.02 63.22
CA ARG A 501 -14.14 0.04 63.47
C ARG A 501 -14.72 -1.33 63.84
N ARG A 502 -13.95 -2.41 63.68
CA ARG A 502 -14.33 -3.79 64.04
C ARG A 502 -13.80 -4.20 65.43
N GLN A 503 -13.02 -3.35 66.10
CA GLN A 503 -12.70 -3.40 67.53
C GLN A 503 -13.59 -2.39 68.26
#